data_AF-A0A950U278-F1
#
_entry.id   AF-A0A950U278-F1
#
_cell.length_a   1.000
_cell.length_b   1.000
_cell.length_c   1.000
_cell.angle_alpha   90.00
_cell.angle_beta   90.00
_cell.angle_gamma   90.00
#
_symmetry.space_group_name_H-M   'P 1'
#
loop_
_entity.id
_entity.type
_entity.pdbx_description
1 polymer ?
#
loop_
_entity_poly.entity_id
_entity_poly.type
_entity_poly.pdbx_seq_one_letter_code
_entity_poly.pdbx_strand_id
1 'polypeptide(L)' 'MAEHTLDEYRREAGLSMSDLWLRYFALGGMSTPVELEAYVLGALQPTRHEHNLVAHAINERCLERGDDHPVPYADDAE' A
#
# COMPACT_ATOMS: atom_id res chain seq x y z
N MET A 1 0.45 11.78 -16.67
CA MET A 1 0.71 11.27 -15.31
C MET A 1 0.90 9.79 -15.47
N ALA A 2 2.11 9.26 -15.24
CA ALA A 2 2.28 7.81 -15.21
C ALA A 2 1.46 7.28 -14.03
N GLU A 3 0.69 6.22 -14.25
CA GLU A 3 -0.02 5.53 -13.17
C GLU A 3 1.04 4.79 -12.35
N HIS A 4 1.30 5.26 -11.13
CA HIS A 4 2.25 4.62 -10.22
C HIS A 4 1.60 3.40 -9.58
N THR A 5 2.34 2.30 -9.53
CA THR A 5 1.93 1.05 -8.89
C THR A 5 2.15 1.10 -7.37
N LEU A 6 1.47 0.22 -6.63
CA LEU A 6 1.68 0.07 -5.19
C LEU A 6 3.15 -0.28 -4.84
N ASP A 7 3.86 -1.01 -5.70
CA ASP A 7 5.28 -1.32 -5.48
C ASP A 7 6.18 -0.07 -5.56
N GLU A 8 5.91 0.83 -6.51
CA GLU A 8 6.66 2.08 -6.65
C GLU A 8 6.49 2.95 -5.41
N TYR A 9 5.25 3.16 -4.98
CA TYR A 9 4.96 3.94 -3.78
C TYR A 9 5.57 3.33 -2.50
N ARG A 10 5.52 2.00 -2.35
CA ARG A 10 6.18 1.30 -1.24
C ARG A 10 7.68 1.59 -1.21
N ARG A 11 8.34 1.56 -2.37
CA ARG A 11 9.79 1.78 -2.50
C ARG A 11 10.17 3.23 -2.22
N GLU A 12 9.37 4.18 -2.70
CA GLU A 12 9.54 5.61 -2.42
C GLU A 12 9.37 5.92 -0.92
N ALA A 13 8.39 5.27 -0.27
CA ALA A 13 8.20 5.33 1.17
C ALA A 13 9.32 4.64 1.99
N GLY A 14 10.23 3.95 1.31
CA GLY A 14 11.34 3.23 1.93
C GLY A 14 10.91 2.03 2.77
N LEU A 15 9.78 1.39 2.43
CA LEU A 15 9.29 0.19 3.13
C LEU A 15 9.83 -1.06 2.47
N SER A 16 10.31 -2.03 3.26
CA SER A 16 10.42 -3.40 2.78
C SER A 16 9.03 -4.04 2.62
N MET A 17 8.93 -5.17 1.92
CA MET A 17 7.67 -5.92 1.84
C MET A 17 7.19 -6.36 3.24
N SER A 18 8.12 -6.78 4.10
CA SER A 18 7.82 -7.18 5.47
C SER A 18 7.34 -6.01 6.35
N ASP A 19 7.92 -4.82 6.19
CA ASP A 19 7.47 -3.63 6.91
C ASP A 19 6.07 -3.22 6.49
N LEU A 20 5.80 -3.26 5.17
CA LEU A 20 4.47 -2.98 4.63
C LEU A 20 3.45 -3.99 5.17
N TRP A 21 3.79 -5.27 5.20
CA TRP A 21 2.91 -6.30 5.76
C TRP A 21 2.60 -6.06 7.23
N LEU A 22 3.60 -5.74 8.05
CA LEU A 22 3.38 -5.50 9.47
C LEU A 22 2.47 -4.29 9.72
N ARG A 23 2.65 -3.21 8.94
CA ARG A 23 1.79 -2.01 9.00
C ARG A 23 0.37 -2.31 8.53
N TYR A 24 0.23 -2.96 7.38
CA TYR A 24 -1.07 -3.42 6.85
C TYR A 24 -1.82 -4.31 7.86
N PHE A 25 -1.12 -5.26 8.49
CA PHE A 25 -1.69 -6.14 9.51
C PHE A 25 -2.13 -5.37 10.77
N ALA A 26 -1.33 -4.40 11.23
CA ALA A 26 -1.68 -3.56 12.37
C ALA A 26 -2.95 -2.72 12.14
N LEU A 27 -3.28 -2.40 10.88
CA LEU A 27 -4.51 -1.73 10.47
C LEU A 27 -5.72 -2.67 10.35
N GLY A 28 -5.55 -3.96 10.67
CA GLY A 28 -6.61 -4.97 10.59
C GLY A 28 -6.65 -5.74 9.26
N GLY A 29 -5.61 -5.60 8.43
CA GLY A 29 -5.44 -6.40 7.24
C GLY A 29 -5.26 -7.89 7.55
N MET A 30 -5.99 -8.75 6.84
CA MET A 30 -6.06 -10.19 7.16
C MET A 30 -5.34 -11.09 6.14
N SER A 31 -4.80 -10.53 5.06
CA SER A 31 -4.08 -11.29 4.05
C SER A 31 -2.71 -11.76 4.57
N THR A 32 -2.29 -12.92 4.09
CA THR A 32 -0.94 -13.45 4.35
C THR A 32 0.13 -12.57 3.72
N PRO A 33 1.41 -12.66 4.14
CA PRO A 33 2.50 -11.94 3.50
C PRO A 33 2.60 -12.17 1.98
N VAL A 34 2.32 -13.39 1.53
CA VAL A 34 2.38 -13.77 0.11
C VAL A 34 1.23 -13.16 -0.69
N GLU A 35 0.02 -13.14 -0.13
CA GLU A 35 -1.13 -12.48 -0.77
C GLU A 35 -0.93 -10.97 -0.88
N LEU A 36 -0.42 -10.34 0.18
CA LEU A 36 -0.08 -8.92 0.14
C LEU A 36 0.98 -8.61 -0.91
N GLU A 37 2.03 -9.41 -0.98
CA GLU A 37 3.06 -9.28 -2.03
C GLU A 37 2.44 -9.41 -3.43
N ALA A 38 1.53 -10.35 -3.63
CA ALA A 38 0.81 -10.50 -4.89
C ALA A 38 -0.06 -9.28 -5.22
N TYR A 39 -0.69 -8.63 -4.24
CA TYR A 39 -1.41 -7.36 -4.44
C TYR A 39 -0.47 -6.24 -4.87
N VAL A 40 0.65 -6.06 -4.15
CA VAL A 40 1.60 -4.97 -4.38
C VAL A 40 2.28 -5.10 -5.74
N LEU A 41 2.59 -6.33 -6.17
CA LEU A 41 3.19 -6.62 -7.47
C LEU A 41 2.17 -6.70 -8.62
N GLY A 42 0.87 -6.50 -8.34
CA GLY A 42 -0.19 -6.56 -9.34
C GLY A 42 -0.48 -7.97 -9.89
N ALA A 43 0.01 -9.02 -9.21
CA ALA A 43 -0.23 -10.41 -9.57
C ALA A 43 -1.63 -10.90 -9.12
N LEU A 44 -2.21 -10.24 -8.13
CA LEU A 44 -3.56 -10.50 -7.63
C LEU A 44 -4.27 -9.17 -7.39
N GLN A 45 -5.56 -9.09 -7.74
CA GLN A 45 -6.36 -7.89 -7.49
C GLN A 45 -6.84 -7.88 -6.04
N PRO A 46 -6.46 -6.89 -5.20
CA PRO A 46 -7.03 -6.74 -3.87
C PRO A 46 -8.49 -6.30 -3.93
N THR A 47 -9.26 -6.60 -2.88
CA THR A 47 -10.55 -5.94 -2.65
C THR A 47 -10.34 -4.43 -2.41
N ARG A 48 -11.40 -3.61 -2.57
CA ARG A 48 -11.33 -2.16 -2.25
C ARG A 48 -10.84 -1.90 -0.82
N HIS A 49 -11.30 -2.72 0.13
CA HIS A 49 -10.89 -2.59 1.52
C HIS A 49 -9.39 -2.90 1.70
N GLU A 50 -8.90 -4.00 1.14
CA GLU A 50 -7.47 -4.34 1.20
C GLU A 50 -6.62 -3.26 0.52
N HIS A 51 -7.03 -2.78 -0.65
CA HIS A 51 -6.34 -1.70 -1.35
C HIS A 51 -6.23 -0.45 -0.47
N ASN A 52 -7.33 -0.03 0.16
CA ASN A 52 -7.34 1.14 1.03
C ASN A 52 -6.43 0.97 2.24
N LEU A 53 -6.35 -0.23 2.83
CA LEU A 53 -5.41 -0.50 3.93
C LEU A 53 -3.94 -0.45 3.49
N VAL A 54 -3.62 -0.97 2.29
CA VAL A 54 -2.26 -0.88 1.72
C VAL A 54 -1.90 0.57 1.43
N ALA A 55 -2.81 1.32 0.79
CA ALA A 55 -2.63 2.74 0.52
C ALA A 55 -2.44 3.53 1.82
N HIS A 56 -3.22 3.24 2.85
CA HIS A 56 -3.09 3.89 4.15
C HIS A 56 -1.71 3.63 4.78
N ALA A 57 -1.27 2.38 4.83
CA ALA A 57 0.02 2.01 5.41
C ALA A 57 1.21 2.70 4.71
N ILE A 58 1.13 2.87 3.39
CA ILE A 58 2.15 3.58 2.60
C ILE A 58 2.07 5.09 2.85
N ASN A 59 0.88 5.68 2.81
CA ASN A 59 0.67 7.11 3.03
C ASN A 59 1.09 7.56 4.44
N GLU A 60 0.79 6.77 5.47
CA GLU A 60 1.29 7.03 6.83
C GLU A 60 2.81 7.06 6.87
N ARG A 61 3.47 6.15 6.15
CA ARG A 61 4.93 6.14 6.08
C ARG A 61 5.49 7.36 5.35
N CYS A 62 4.84 7.82 4.27
CA CYS A 62 5.24 9.04 3.58
C CYS A 62 5.09 10.26 4.51
N LEU A 63 3.98 10.34 5.24
CA LEU A 63 3.73 11.41 6.21
C LEU A 63 4.79 11.45 7.33
N GLU A 64 5.17 10.29 7.89
CA GLU A 64 6.25 10.19 8.88
C GLU A 64 7.60 10.76 8.38
N ARG A 65 7.82 10.74 7.06
CA ARG A 65 9.03 11.23 6.42
C ARG A 65 8.95 12.70 6.02
N GLY A 66 7.77 13.31 6.11
CA GLY A 66 7.49 14.66 5.63
C GLY A 66 7.28 14.73 4.11
N ASP A 67 7.05 13.59 3.46
CA ASP A 67 6.66 13.50 2.05
C ASP A 67 5.13 13.71 1.92
N ASP A 68 4.64 13.99 0.70
CA ASP A 68 3.20 14.06 0.41
C ASP A 68 2.54 12.66 0.52
N HIS A 69 1.21 12.55 0.41
CA HIS A 69 0.48 11.26 0.46
C HIS A 69 0.12 10.74 -0.96
N PRO A 70 1.05 10.16 -1.72
CA PRO A 70 0.85 10.04 -3.16
C PRO A 70 -0.05 8.87 -3.58
N VAL A 71 -0.42 7.96 -2.65
CA VAL A 71 -1.20 6.77 -2.99
C VAL A 71 -2.70 7.08 -2.94
N PRO A 72 -3.43 7.01 -4.07
CA PRO A 72 -4.87 7.21 -4.07
C PRO A 72 -5.59 6.08 -3.36
N TYR A 73 -6.69 6.37 -2.66
CA TYR A 73 -7.60 5.33 -2.19
C TYR A 73 -8.51 4.87 -3.32
N ALA A 74 -9.09 3.68 -3.21
CA ALA A 74 -9.99 3.13 -4.22
C ALA A 74 -11.25 3.98 -4.44
N ASP A 75 -11.59 4.82 -3.45
CA ASP A 75 -12.77 5.69 -3.45
C ASP A 75 -12.44 7.13 -3.93
N ASP A 76 -11.15 7.47 -4.09
CA ASP A 76 -10.72 8.75 -4.68
C ASP A 76 -10.64 8.70 -6.22
N ALA A 77 -10.74 7.50 -6.80
CA ALA A 77 -10.68 7.27 -8.24
C ALA A 77 -12.04 7.45 -8.95
N GLU A 78 -13.02 8.09 -8.30
CA GLU A 78 -14.33 8.45 -8.88
C GLU A 78 -14.31 9.79 -9.65
#